data_AF-A0A9E3A571-F1
#
_entry.id   AF-A0A9E3A571-F1
#
_cell.length_a   1.000
_cell.length_b   1.000
_cell.length_c   1.000
_cell.angle_alpha   90.00
_cell.angle_beta   90.00
_cell.angle_gamma   90.00
#
_symmetry.space_group_name_H-M   'P 1'
#
loop_
_entity.id
_entity.type
_entity.pdbx_description
1 polymer ?
#
loop_
_entity_poly.entity_id
_entity_poly.type
_entity_poly.pdbx_seq_one_letter_code
_entity_poly.pdbx_strand_id
1 'polypeptide(L)'
;MEDICPSTSQNAHIYIKTLHTACLILGGEHKLADYLGVTTAEVEAWLNGRSFPPDSVFLRCADLVHANRAISESQKRRAPPKDS
;
A
#
# COMPACT_ATOMS: atom_id res chain seq x y z
N MET A 1 13.42 -23.26 -24.39
CA MET A 1 13.65 -23.39 -22.94
C MET A 1 12.60 -22.49 -22.32
N GLU A 2 11.58 -23.06 -21.71
CA GLU A 2 10.41 -22.31 -21.24
C GLU A 2 10.74 -21.65 -19.89
N ASP A 3 10.45 -20.35 -19.77
CA ASP A 3 10.57 -19.60 -18.52
C ASP A 3 9.49 -20.05 -17.54
N ILE A 4 9.86 -20.84 -16.54
CA ILE A 4 8.96 -21.24 -15.48
C ILE A 4 9.00 -20.16 -14.40
N CYS A 5 7.90 -19.42 -14.21
CA CYS A 5 7.68 -18.69 -12.96
C CYS A 5 7.32 -19.71 -11.86
N PRO A 6 8.18 -19.95 -10.86
CA PRO A 6 8.05 -21.10 -9.96
C PRO A 6 7.26 -20.79 -8.67
N SER A 7 6.53 -19.67 -8.61
CA SER A 7 6.05 -19.14 -7.35
C SER A 7 5.06 -20.07 -6.64
N THR A 8 5.39 -20.48 -5.40
CA THR A 8 4.51 -21.20 -4.45
C THR A 8 3.88 -20.26 -3.39
N SER A 9 4.14 -18.96 -3.51
CA SER A 9 3.51 -17.79 -2.86
C SER A 9 3.79 -17.45 -1.38
N GLN A 10 3.89 -16.14 -1.10
CA GLN A 10 3.57 -15.47 0.17
C GLN A 10 2.77 -14.17 -0.09
N ASN A 11 1.68 -14.26 -0.86
CA ASN A 11 0.87 -13.09 -1.22
C ASN A 11 0.30 -12.33 0.00
N ALA A 12 0.04 -13.02 1.12
CA ALA A 12 -0.43 -12.38 2.36
C ALA A 12 0.50 -11.24 2.83
N HIS A 13 1.81 -11.42 2.70
CA HIS A 13 2.77 -10.41 3.13
C HIS A 13 2.75 -9.16 2.24
N ILE A 14 2.50 -9.30 0.93
CA ILE A 14 2.41 -8.13 0.05
C ILE A 14 1.12 -7.36 0.30
N TYR A 15 -0.01 -8.05 0.52
CA TYR A 15 -1.27 -7.40 0.86
C TYR A 15 -1.14 -6.56 2.14
N ILE A 16 -0.66 -7.17 3.23
CA ILE A 16 -0.51 -6.48 4.52
C ILE A 16 0.45 -5.30 4.41
N LYS A 17 1.60 -5.46 3.74
CA LYS A 17 2.57 -4.37 3.56
C LYS A 17 2.00 -3.20 2.77
N THR A 18 1.30 -3.47 1.68
CA THR A 18 0.68 -2.43 0.86
C THR A 18 -0.42 -1.69 1.63
N LEU A 19 -1.31 -2.42 2.30
CA LEU A 19 -2.37 -1.82 3.13
C LEU A 19 -1.79 -1.00 4.29
N HIS A 20 -0.76 -1.52 4.97
CA HIS A 20 -0.09 -0.80 6.06
C HIS A 20 0.53 0.51 5.56
N THR A 21 1.19 0.49 4.41
CA THR A 21 1.79 1.70 3.83
C THR A 21 0.72 2.71 3.44
N ALA A 22 -0.38 2.27 2.80
CA ALA A 22 -1.52 3.11 2.48
C ALA A 22 -2.15 3.73 3.75
N CYS A 23 -2.28 2.94 4.81
CA CYS A 23 -2.76 3.38 6.12
C CYS A 23 -1.89 4.52 6.69
N LEU A 24 -0.56 4.36 6.65
CA LEU A 24 0.37 5.40 7.09
C LEU A 24 0.29 6.67 6.23
N ILE A 25 0.15 6.54 4.91
CA ILE A 25 0.04 7.68 3.99
C ILE A 25 -1.21 8.52 4.29
N LEU A 26 -2.35 7.87 4.52
CA LEU A 26 -3.62 8.56 4.83
C LEU A 26 -3.66 9.06 6.28
N GLY A 27 -2.90 8.42 7.17
CA GLY A 27 -2.78 8.79 8.57
C GLY A 27 -3.76 8.05 9.49
N GLY A 28 -3.94 6.74 9.28
CA GLY A 28 -4.66 5.83 10.16
C GLY A 28 -5.72 4.95 9.49
N GLU A 29 -6.17 3.90 10.18
CA GLU A 29 -7.10 2.91 9.61
C GLU A 29 -8.48 3.47 9.31
N HIS A 30 -8.96 4.46 10.09
CA HIS A 30 -10.23 5.13 9.86
C HIS A 30 -10.26 5.87 8.51
N LYS A 31 -9.21 6.65 8.21
CA LYS A 31 -9.11 7.36 6.94
C LYS A 31 -8.91 6.41 5.76
N LEU A 32 -8.24 5.28 5.99
CA LEU A 32 -8.12 4.23 4.99
C LEU A 32 -9.47 3.59 4.70
N ALA A 33 -10.28 3.31 5.73
CA ALA A 33 -11.64 2.79 5.59
C ALA A 33 -12.52 3.76 4.77
N ASP A 34 -12.49 5.05 5.11
CA ASP A 34 -13.20 6.10 4.37
C ASP A 34 -12.76 6.18 2.90
N TYR A 35 -11.44 6.14 2.64
CA TYR A 35 -10.87 6.16 1.29
C TYR A 35 -11.31 4.95 0.45
N LEU A 36 -11.39 3.78 1.08
CA LEU A 36 -11.77 2.53 0.44
C LEU A 36 -13.29 2.34 0.33
N GLY A 37 -14.09 3.08 1.11
CA GLY A 37 -15.53 2.91 1.19
C GLY A 37 -15.94 1.62 1.91
N VAL A 38 -15.16 1.21 2.91
CA VAL A 38 -15.35 -0.02 3.70
C VAL A 38 -15.35 0.32 5.20
N THR A 39 -15.62 -0.66 6.06
CA THR A 39 -15.60 -0.45 7.51
C THR A 39 -14.18 -0.51 8.09
N THR A 40 -13.95 0.20 9.19
CA THR A 40 -12.66 0.10 9.92
C THR A 40 -12.37 -1.32 10.39
N ALA A 41 -13.40 -2.09 10.77
CA ALA A 41 -13.25 -3.47 11.21
C ALA A 41 -12.72 -4.39 10.08
N GLU A 42 -13.14 -4.16 8.84
CA GLU A 42 -12.60 -4.88 7.67
C GLU A 42 -11.13 -4.54 7.44
N VAL A 43 -10.78 -3.25 7.50
CA VAL A 43 -9.39 -2.79 7.38
C VAL A 43 -8.50 -3.41 8.47
N GLU A 44 -8.96 -3.40 9.71
CA GLU A 44 -8.26 -4.05 10.83
C GLU A 44 -8.10 -5.56 10.60
N ALA A 45 -9.14 -6.25 10.12
CA ALA A 45 -9.05 -7.68 9.85
C ALA A 45 -8.00 -8.00 8.78
N TRP A 46 -7.89 -7.19 7.72
CA TRP A 46 -6.86 -7.35 6.69
C TRP A 46 -5.46 -7.04 7.21
N LEU A 47 -5.29 -5.95 7.96
CA LEU A 47 -4.00 -5.55 8.53
C LEU A 47 -3.46 -6.57 9.54
N ASN A 48 -4.35 -7.27 10.24
CA ASN A 48 -4.00 -8.36 11.17
C ASN A 48 -3.92 -9.73 10.51
N GLY A 49 -4.07 -9.83 9.18
CA GLY A 49 -4.03 -11.10 8.45
C GLY A 49 -5.17 -12.07 8.79
N ARG A 50 -6.26 -11.58 9.42
CA ARG A 50 -7.44 -12.38 9.76
C ARG A 50 -8.35 -12.62 8.56
N SER A 51 -8.22 -11.81 7.51
CA SER A 51 -8.89 -11.98 6.22
C SER A 51 -8.07 -11.31 5.10
N PHE A 52 -8.52 -11.43 3.86
CA PHE A 52 -7.87 -10.84 2.69
C PHE A 52 -8.72 -9.73 2.08
N PRO A 53 -8.11 -8.61 1.64
CA PRO A 53 -8.83 -7.58 0.91
C PRO A 53 -9.21 -8.09 -0.49
N PRO A 54 -10.34 -7.62 -1.06
CA PRO A 54 -10.62 -7.78 -2.48
C PRO A 54 -9.51 -7.18 -3.34
N ASP A 55 -9.30 -7.73 -4.54
CA ASP A 55 -8.26 -7.25 -5.47
C ASP A 55 -8.41 -5.75 -5.78
N SER A 56 -9.65 -5.26 -5.94
CA SER A 56 -9.94 -3.84 -6.18
C SER A 56 -9.46 -2.94 -5.03
N VAL A 57 -9.57 -3.40 -3.79
CA VAL A 57 -9.08 -2.70 -2.60
C VAL A 57 -7.55 -2.68 -2.60
N PHE A 58 -6.92 -3.82 -2.87
CA PHE A 58 -5.47 -3.90 -2.94
C PHE A 58 -4.89 -2.99 -4.02
N LEU A 59 -5.47 -3.00 -5.23
CA LEU A 59 -5.03 -2.18 -6.35
C LEU A 59 -5.14 -0.69 -6.02
N ARG A 60 -6.24 -0.25 -5.40
CA ARG A 60 -6.37 1.13 -4.92
C ARG A 60 -5.30 1.53 -3.91
N CYS A 61 -4.99 0.65 -2.96
CA CYS A 61 -3.90 0.90 -2.01
C CYS A 61 -2.54 0.96 -2.72
N ALA A 62 -2.30 0.09 -3.72
CA ALA A 62 -1.08 0.10 -4.50
C ALA A 62 -0.93 1.42 -5.29
N ASP A 63 -1.98 1.88 -5.95
CA ASP A 63 -1.99 3.16 -6.69
C ASP A 63 -1.65 4.34 -5.77
N LEU A 64 -2.23 4.38 -4.57
CA LEU A 64 -1.93 5.40 -3.57
C LEU A 64 -0.46 5.39 -3.16
N VAL A 65 0.11 4.21 -2.88
CA VAL A 65 1.52 4.06 -2.50
C VAL A 65 2.44 4.49 -3.64
N HIS A 66 2.12 4.10 -4.88
CA HIS A 66 2.87 4.50 -6.06
C HIS A 66 2.82 6.03 -6.28
N ALA A 67 1.65 6.65 -6.16
CA ALA A 67 1.49 8.10 -6.28
C ALA A 67 2.29 8.86 -5.21
N ASN A 68 2.23 8.43 -3.95
CA ASN A 68 2.97 9.07 -2.86
C ASN A 68 4.50 9.01 -3.07
N ARG A 69 5.01 7.90 -3.61
CA ARG A 69 6.43 7.76 -3.96
C ARG A 69 6.84 8.74 -5.07
N ALA A 70 6.03 8.89 -6.11
CA ALA A 70 6.29 9.83 -7.20
C ALA A 70 6.32 11.30 -6.71
N ILE A 71 5.41 11.66 -5.81
CA ILE A 71 5.37 12.99 -5.18
C ILE A 71 6.63 13.23 -4.35
N SER A 72 7.00 12.27 -3.49
CA SER A 72 8.17 12.36 -2.61
C SER A 72 9.48 12.49 -3.41
N GLU A 73 9.61 11.74 -4.52
CA GLU A 73 10.79 11.84 -5.38
C GLU A 73 10.87 13.18 -6.13
N SER A 74 9.72 13.70 -6.57
CA SER A 74 9.63 15.02 -7.19
C SER A 74 10.04 16.13 -6.22
N GLN A 75 9.66 16.02 -4.94
CA GLN A 75 10.09 16.97 -3.90
C GLN A 75 11.59 16.91 -3.63
N LYS A 76 12.15 15.69 -3.54
CA LYS A 76 13.59 15.50 -3.33
C LYS A 76 14.45 16.12 -4.44
N ARG A 77 14.02 16.00 -5.70
CA ARG A 77 14.70 16.60 -6.86
C ARG A 77 14.64 18.13 -6.88
N ARG A 78 13.65 18.73 -6.23
CA ARG A 78 13.46 20.18 -6.15
C ARG A 78 14.18 20.82 -4.96
N ALA A 79 14.65 20.03 -3.98
CA ALA A 79 15.38 20.56 -2.84
C ALA A 79 16.77 21.06 -3.31
N PRO A 80 17.13 22.32 -3.03
CA PRO A 80 18.46 22.84 -3.37
C PRO A 80 19.54 22.05 -2.61
N PRO A 81 20.74 21.85 -3.19
CA PRO A 81 21.85 21.25 -2.47
C PRO A 81 22.12 22.09 -1.22
N LYS A 82 22.22 21.44 -0.06
CA LYS A 82 22.78 22.09 1.13
C LYS A 82 24.28 22.15 0.91
N ASP A 83 24.75 23.25 0.32
CA ASP A 83 26.18 23.55 0.22
C ASP A 83 26.81 23.60 1.63
N SER A 84 28.00 23.00 1.75
CA SER A 84 28.86 22.93 2.94
C SER A 84 29.74 24.16 3.07
#